data_AF-A0A523W8R1-F1
#
_entry.id   AF-A0A523W8R1-F1
#
_cell.length_a   1.000
_cell.length_b   1.000
_cell.length_c   1.000
_cell.angle_alpha   90.00
_cell.angle_beta   90.00
_cell.angle_gamma   90.00
#
_symmetry.space_group_name_H-M   'P 1'
#
loop_
_entity.id
_entity.type
_entity.pdbx_description
1 polymer ?
#
loop_
_entity_poly.entity_id
_entity_poly.type
_entity_poly.pdbx_seq_one_letter_code
_entity_poly.pdbx_strand_id
1 'polypeptide(L)'
;MSTKQTALIINTLINLKNNGKAENTIKSVSQNLNRMSKHVDLANPEEVKQYIANANRIDNGKPLSNATKSKLVFCYGCLCKANNIPWQPPRYEWIQTIPIIPTKANVTKIISASTKRYATIFTILAETGLEGQELRNIHKDSIDTEQGIISAKGCKGHASGTYKLKTQTAEML
;
A
#
# COMPACT_ATOMS: atom_id res chain seq x y z
N MET A 1 5.73 -24.57 -11.24
CA MET A 1 6.02 -23.30 -11.94
C MET A 1 7.15 -23.57 -12.91
N SER A 2 6.97 -23.29 -14.20
CA SER A 2 7.97 -23.57 -15.23
C SER A 2 9.21 -22.67 -15.04
N THR A 3 10.40 -23.21 -15.28
CA THR A 3 11.69 -22.48 -15.23
C THR A 3 11.64 -21.19 -16.06
N LYS A 4 10.92 -21.21 -17.19
CA LYS A 4 10.73 -20.06 -18.08
C LYS A 4 9.96 -18.91 -17.41
N GLN A 5 8.91 -19.20 -16.66
CA GLN A 5 8.12 -18.19 -15.97
C GLN A 5 8.89 -17.56 -14.80
N THR A 6 9.70 -18.37 -14.10
CA THR A 6 10.58 -17.87 -13.03
C THR A 6 11.56 -16.84 -13.57
N ALA A 7 12.16 -17.09 -14.74
CA ALA A 7 13.05 -16.14 -15.39
C ALA A 7 12.34 -14.81 -15.73
N LEU A 8 11.12 -14.86 -16.29
CA LEU A 8 10.34 -13.64 -16.59
C LEU A 8 10.09 -12.79 -15.34
N ILE A 9 9.74 -13.44 -14.22
CA ILE A 9 9.51 -12.74 -12.95
C ILE A 9 10.81 -12.14 -12.44
N ILE A 10 11.91 -12.89 -12.41
CA ILE A 10 13.21 -12.39 -11.93
C ILE A 10 13.67 -11.16 -12.74
N ASN A 11 13.61 -11.24 -14.07
CA ASN A 11 13.93 -10.11 -14.96
C ASN A 11 13.08 -8.87 -14.62
N THR A 12 11.79 -9.09 -14.34
CA THR A 12 10.86 -8.02 -13.93
C THR A 12 11.30 -7.39 -12.62
N LEU A 13 11.65 -8.18 -11.61
CA LEU A 13 12.06 -7.66 -10.30
C LEU A 13 13.38 -6.88 -10.37
N ILE A 14 14.33 -7.36 -11.18
CA ILE A 14 15.59 -6.65 -11.46
C ILE A 14 15.30 -5.31 -12.15
N ASN A 15 14.45 -5.32 -13.18
CA ASN A 15 14.06 -4.10 -13.89
C ASN A 15 13.40 -3.07 -12.95
N LEU A 16 12.48 -3.50 -12.07
CA LEU A 16 11.83 -2.62 -11.11
C LEU A 16 12.82 -2.04 -10.09
N LYS A 17 13.76 -2.86 -9.61
CA LYS A 17 14.82 -2.41 -8.70
C LYS A 17 15.73 -1.37 -9.36
N ASN A 18 16.16 -1.62 -10.60
CA ASN A 18 17.01 -0.71 -11.36
C ASN A 18 16.30 0.62 -11.68
N ASN A 19 14.97 0.61 -11.78
CA ASN A 19 14.15 1.81 -11.95
C ASN A 19 13.74 2.48 -10.61
N GLY A 20 14.41 2.15 -9.50
CA GLY A 20 14.22 2.82 -8.22
C GLY A 20 12.85 2.60 -7.56
N LYS A 21 12.13 1.51 -7.90
CA LYS A 21 10.85 1.21 -7.24
C LYS A 21 11.08 0.80 -5.78
N ALA A 22 10.17 1.24 -4.91
CA ALA A 22 10.20 0.88 -3.49
C ALA A 22 10.12 -0.64 -3.29
N GLU A 23 10.82 -1.16 -2.27
CA GLU A 23 10.87 -2.59 -1.96
C GLU A 23 9.48 -3.20 -1.75
N ASN A 24 8.58 -2.49 -1.07
CA ASN A 24 7.20 -2.92 -0.87
C ASN A 24 6.44 -3.07 -2.20
N THR A 25 6.72 -2.21 -3.19
CA THR A 25 6.16 -2.33 -4.54
C THR A 25 6.71 -3.55 -5.25
N ILE A 26 8.02 -3.78 -5.20
CA ILE A 26 8.69 -4.95 -5.80
C ILE A 26 8.13 -6.25 -5.20
N LYS A 27 8.02 -6.30 -3.86
CA LYS A 27 7.43 -7.44 -3.14
C LYS A 27 5.99 -7.68 -3.55
N SER A 28 5.17 -6.63 -3.63
CA SER A 28 3.79 -6.73 -4.10
C SER A 28 3.71 -7.27 -5.53
N VAL A 29 4.53 -6.76 -6.46
CA VAL A 29 4.58 -7.26 -7.84
C VAL A 29 4.99 -8.73 -7.87
N SER A 30 6.07 -9.10 -7.18
CA SER A 30 6.53 -10.50 -7.06
C SER A 30 5.43 -11.43 -6.58
N GLN A 31 4.73 -11.08 -5.50
CA GLN A 31 3.65 -11.91 -4.95
C GLN A 31 2.49 -12.10 -5.92
N ASN A 32 2.07 -11.03 -6.60
CA ASN A 32 0.96 -11.11 -7.55
C ASN A 32 1.33 -11.90 -8.81
N LEU A 33 2.54 -11.71 -9.35
CA LEU A 33 3.03 -12.47 -10.50
C LEU A 33 3.17 -13.96 -10.15
N ASN A 34 3.75 -14.29 -8.99
CA ASN A 34 3.88 -15.68 -8.52
C ASN A 34 2.53 -16.34 -8.22
N ARG A 35 1.49 -15.55 -7.91
CA ARG A 35 0.13 -16.07 -7.77
C ARG A 35 -0.48 -16.36 -9.13
N MET A 36 -0.35 -15.46 -10.09
CA MET A 36 -0.86 -15.65 -11.45
C MET A 36 -0.17 -16.80 -12.18
N SER A 37 1.15 -16.97 -12.02
CA SER A 37 1.94 -18.05 -12.66
C SER A 37 1.51 -19.46 -12.28
N LYS A 38 0.73 -19.63 -11.21
CA LYS A 38 0.17 -20.93 -10.82
C LYS A 38 -1.04 -21.34 -11.65
N HIS A 39 -1.66 -20.40 -12.35
CA HIS A 39 -2.94 -20.59 -13.03
C HIS A 39 -2.87 -20.28 -14.52
N VAL A 40 -1.95 -19.41 -14.94
CA VAL A 40 -1.83 -18.98 -16.34
C VAL A 40 -0.39 -18.88 -16.79
N ASP A 41 -0.17 -19.00 -18.11
CA ASP A 41 1.10 -18.67 -18.71
C ASP A 41 1.33 -17.15 -18.78
N LEU A 42 2.28 -16.65 -18.00
CA LEU A 42 2.63 -15.23 -17.98
C LEU A 42 3.20 -14.74 -19.32
N ALA A 43 3.69 -15.64 -20.18
CA ALA A 43 4.13 -15.29 -21.53
C ALA A 43 2.96 -15.04 -22.49
N ASN A 44 1.72 -15.38 -22.12
CA ASN A 44 0.52 -15.24 -22.95
C ASN A 44 -0.41 -14.13 -22.41
N PRO A 45 -0.40 -12.92 -23.01
CA PRO A 45 -1.19 -11.80 -22.51
C PRO A 45 -2.70 -12.01 -22.52
N GLU A 46 -3.23 -12.75 -23.48
CA GLU A 46 -4.69 -13.00 -23.58
C GLU A 46 -5.17 -13.94 -22.49
N GLU A 47 -4.40 -14.97 -22.17
CA GLU A 47 -4.68 -15.88 -21.06
C GLU A 47 -4.68 -15.14 -19.72
N VAL A 48 -3.73 -14.22 -19.52
CA VAL A 48 -3.67 -13.38 -18.32
C VAL A 48 -4.87 -12.43 -18.24
N LYS A 49 -5.28 -11.81 -19.36
CA LYS A 49 -6.50 -10.97 -19.40
C LYS A 49 -7.74 -11.76 -18.99
N GLN A 50 -7.92 -12.96 -19.56
CA GLN A 50 -9.05 -13.83 -19.24
C GLN A 50 -9.03 -14.24 -17.76
N TYR A 51 -7.86 -14.56 -17.21
CA TYR A 51 -7.73 -14.87 -15.80
C TYR A 51 -8.11 -13.69 -14.90
N ILE A 52 -7.61 -12.48 -15.17
CA ILE A 52 -7.93 -11.29 -14.35
C ILE A 52 -9.43 -10.95 -14.45
N ALA A 53 -10.02 -11.09 -15.64
CA ALA A 53 -11.45 -10.83 -15.86
C ALA A 53 -12.33 -11.76 -15.02
N ASN A 54 -11.98 -13.04 -14.94
CA ASN A 54 -12.75 -14.11 -14.31
C ASN A 54 -12.30 -14.46 -12.88
N ALA A 55 -11.27 -13.78 -12.35
CA ALA A 55 -10.75 -14.07 -11.03
C ALA A 55 -11.77 -13.77 -9.92
N ASN A 56 -11.89 -14.72 -9.00
CA ASN A 56 -12.73 -14.65 -7.81
C ASN A 56 -11.89 -14.58 -6.54
N ARG A 57 -12.48 -14.02 -5.48
CA ARG A 57 -11.89 -14.01 -4.15
C ARG A 57 -11.93 -15.41 -3.55
N ILE A 58 -10.88 -15.75 -2.78
CA ILE A 58 -10.75 -17.07 -2.15
C ILE A 58 -11.72 -17.21 -0.97
N ASP A 59 -12.02 -16.12 -0.27
CA ASP A 59 -12.80 -16.13 0.97
C ASP A 59 -14.29 -16.39 0.75
N ASN A 60 -14.88 -15.81 -0.30
CA ASN A 60 -16.33 -15.86 -0.51
C ASN A 60 -16.75 -16.15 -1.96
N GLY A 61 -15.80 -16.48 -2.85
CA GLY A 61 -16.07 -16.81 -4.25
C GLY A 61 -16.58 -15.66 -5.12
N LYS A 62 -16.74 -14.44 -4.57
CA LYS A 62 -17.22 -13.29 -5.34
C LYS A 62 -16.15 -12.80 -6.33
N PRO A 63 -16.54 -12.17 -7.45
CA PRO A 63 -15.59 -11.53 -8.37
C PRO A 63 -14.66 -10.55 -7.66
N LEU A 64 -13.40 -10.49 -8.11
CA LEU A 64 -12.46 -9.48 -7.63
C LEU A 64 -12.98 -8.06 -7.89
N SER A 65 -12.73 -7.15 -6.96
CA SER A 65 -13.03 -5.73 -7.16
C SER A 65 -12.20 -5.14 -8.30
N ASN A 66 -12.74 -4.12 -8.98
CA ASN A 66 -12.01 -3.42 -10.05
C ASN A 66 -10.69 -2.82 -9.57
N ALA A 67 -10.60 -2.35 -8.32
CA ALA A 67 -9.34 -1.90 -7.72
C ALA A 67 -8.29 -3.04 -7.66
N THR A 68 -8.71 -4.25 -7.31
CA THR A 68 -7.82 -5.43 -7.28
C THR A 68 -7.42 -5.85 -8.69
N LYS A 69 -8.38 -5.86 -9.63
CA LYS A 69 -8.10 -6.17 -11.04
C LYS A 69 -7.11 -5.16 -11.65
N SER A 70 -7.30 -3.86 -11.41
CA SER A 70 -6.36 -2.80 -11.81
C SER A 70 -4.96 -3.01 -11.23
N LYS A 71 -4.84 -3.49 -9.99
CA LYS A 71 -3.55 -3.83 -9.40
C LYS A 71 -2.89 -5.03 -10.09
N LEU A 72 -3.65 -6.07 -10.43
CA LEU A 72 -3.13 -7.23 -11.19
C LEU A 72 -2.66 -6.82 -12.59
N VAL A 73 -3.46 -6.01 -13.28
CA VAL A 73 -3.11 -5.37 -14.56
C VAL A 73 -1.78 -4.61 -14.41
N PHE A 74 -1.65 -3.74 -13.43
CA PHE A 74 -0.39 -3.00 -13.19
C PHE A 74 0.82 -3.94 -12.98
N CYS A 75 0.66 -4.99 -12.16
CA CYS A 75 1.74 -5.94 -11.88
C CYS A 75 2.15 -6.69 -13.15
N TYR A 76 1.18 -7.16 -13.93
CA TYR A 76 1.44 -7.83 -15.21
C TYR A 76 2.09 -6.88 -16.22
N GLY A 77 1.64 -5.63 -16.26
CA GLY A 77 2.25 -4.60 -17.10
C GLY A 77 3.71 -4.32 -16.81
N CYS A 78 4.12 -4.41 -15.54
CA CYS A 78 5.54 -4.35 -15.20
C CYS A 78 6.31 -5.51 -15.84
N LEU A 79 5.75 -6.72 -15.82
CA LEU A 79 6.35 -7.90 -16.44
C LEU A 79 6.45 -7.76 -17.96
N CYS A 80 5.37 -7.32 -18.61
CA CYS A 80 5.35 -7.11 -20.06
C CYS A 80 6.40 -6.09 -20.49
N LYS A 81 6.50 -4.96 -19.78
CA LYS A 81 7.51 -3.93 -20.04
C LYS A 81 8.93 -4.44 -19.87
N ALA A 82 9.20 -5.21 -18.80
CA ALA A 82 10.54 -5.71 -18.52
C ALA A 82 11.01 -6.81 -19.50
N ASN A 83 10.08 -7.53 -20.13
CA ASN A 83 10.37 -8.66 -21.02
C ASN A 83 9.97 -8.40 -22.48
N ASN A 84 9.69 -7.15 -22.86
CA ASN A 84 9.28 -6.76 -24.21
C ASN A 84 8.09 -7.54 -24.79
N ILE A 85 7.11 -7.87 -23.94
CA ILE A 85 5.90 -8.58 -24.36
C ILE A 85 4.86 -7.52 -24.81
N PRO A 86 4.37 -7.58 -26.07
CA PRO A 86 3.34 -6.68 -26.53
C PRO A 86 2.05 -6.94 -25.75
N TRP A 87 1.54 -5.91 -25.08
CA TRP A 87 0.35 -6.03 -24.25
C TRP A 87 -0.43 -4.72 -24.21
N GLN A 88 -1.71 -4.82 -24.52
CA GLN A 88 -2.66 -3.72 -24.35
C GLN A 88 -3.38 -3.90 -23.00
N PRO A 89 -3.11 -3.04 -22.00
CA PRO A 89 -3.72 -3.18 -20.68
C PRO A 89 -5.24 -2.99 -20.73
N PRO A 90 -6.05 -3.92 -20.18
CA PRO A 90 -7.47 -3.66 -19.98
C PRO A 90 -7.67 -2.60 -18.89
N ARG A 91 -8.73 -1.82 -19.02
CA ARG A 91 -9.09 -0.76 -18.05
C ARG A 91 -10.21 -1.24 -17.14
N TYR A 92 -9.98 -1.19 -15.82
CA TYR A 92 -10.99 -1.43 -14.80
C TYR A 92 -11.24 -0.15 -14.01
N GLU A 93 -12.42 0.43 -14.17
CA GLU A 93 -12.80 1.63 -13.45
C GLU A 93 -13.20 1.27 -12.02
N TRP A 94 -12.53 1.87 -11.05
CA TRP A 94 -12.85 1.69 -9.64
C TRP A 94 -13.50 2.96 -9.12
N ILE A 95 -14.56 2.79 -8.34
CA ILE A 95 -15.29 3.89 -7.72
C ILE A 95 -14.64 4.14 -6.37
N GLN A 96 -14.16 5.36 -6.15
CA GLN A 96 -13.66 5.77 -4.84
C GLN A 96 -14.84 5.96 -3.89
N THR A 97 -14.90 5.13 -2.85
CA THR A 97 -15.90 5.29 -1.79
C THR A 97 -15.44 6.37 -0.82
N ILE A 98 -16.34 7.28 -0.47
CA ILE A 98 -16.08 8.30 0.55
C ILE A 98 -16.13 7.60 1.92
N PRO A 99 -15.06 7.67 2.73
CA PRO A 99 -15.06 7.06 4.04
C PRO A 99 -16.03 7.77 4.99
N ILE A 100 -16.70 7.02 5.85
CA ILE A 100 -17.50 7.59 6.94
C ILE A 100 -16.54 8.13 7.99
N ILE A 101 -16.57 9.45 8.20
CA ILE A 101 -15.71 10.12 9.17
C ILE A 101 -16.28 9.88 10.58
N PRO A 102 -15.49 9.32 11.52
CA PRO A 102 -15.97 9.09 12.88
C PRO A 102 -16.18 10.40 13.65
N THR A 103 -17.12 10.40 14.60
CA THR A 103 -17.31 11.53 15.52
C THR A 103 -16.16 11.60 16.53
N LYS A 104 -15.90 12.80 17.07
CA LYS A 104 -14.90 13.00 18.14
C LYS A 104 -15.12 12.05 19.33
N ALA A 105 -16.38 11.88 19.75
CA ALA A 105 -16.74 10.98 20.84
C ALA A 105 -16.36 9.51 20.55
N ASN A 106 -16.55 9.04 19.31
CA ASN A 106 -16.16 7.69 18.92
C ASN A 106 -14.63 7.52 18.91
N VAL A 107 -13.89 8.52 18.43
CA VAL A 107 -12.43 8.51 18.48
C VAL A 107 -11.92 8.47 19.91
N THR A 108 -12.46 9.31 20.81
CA THR A 108 -12.10 9.30 22.23
C THR A 108 -12.38 7.96 22.89
N LYS A 109 -13.51 7.31 22.59
CA LYS A 109 -13.82 5.97 23.10
C LYS A 109 -12.75 4.94 22.68
N ILE A 110 -12.34 4.94 21.41
CA ILE A 110 -11.27 4.04 20.92
C ILE A 110 -9.96 4.30 21.65
N ILE A 111 -9.56 5.57 21.81
CA ILE A 111 -8.32 5.94 22.52
C ILE A 111 -8.37 5.47 23.98
N SER A 112 -9.49 5.68 24.67
CA SER A 112 -9.66 5.28 26.08
C SER A 112 -9.65 3.77 26.32
N ALA A 113 -10.09 2.98 25.32
CA ALA A 113 -10.07 1.52 25.38
C ALA A 113 -8.73 0.91 24.94
N SER A 114 -7.77 1.73 24.50
CA SER A 114 -6.48 1.28 24.00
C SER A 114 -5.47 1.11 25.13
N THR A 115 -4.45 0.27 24.92
CA THR A 115 -3.30 0.21 25.85
C THR A 115 -2.53 1.53 25.83
N LYS A 116 -1.77 1.83 26.90
CA LYS A 116 -1.01 3.09 27.02
C LYS A 116 -0.20 3.44 25.76
N ARG A 117 0.50 2.45 25.19
CA ARG A 117 1.27 2.61 23.95
C ARG A 117 0.41 3.07 22.76
N TYR A 118 -0.75 2.43 22.56
CA TYR A 118 -1.64 2.77 21.45
C TYR A 118 -2.44 4.03 21.71
N ALA A 119 -2.75 4.35 22.97
CA ALA A 119 -3.38 5.61 23.34
C ALA A 119 -2.52 6.80 22.88
N THR A 120 -1.21 6.80 23.15
CA THR A 120 -0.30 7.86 22.65
C THR A 120 -0.33 7.97 21.12
N ILE A 121 -0.19 6.84 20.42
CA ILE A 121 -0.18 6.80 18.94
C ILE A 121 -1.50 7.35 18.37
N PHE A 122 -2.64 6.88 18.88
CA PHE A 122 -3.94 7.28 18.37
C PHE A 122 -4.28 8.73 18.70
N THR A 123 -3.86 9.24 19.86
CA THR A 123 -3.99 10.67 20.18
C THR A 123 -3.21 11.52 19.18
N ILE A 124 -1.95 11.18 18.90
CA ILE A 124 -1.14 11.92 17.92
C ILE A 124 -1.79 11.88 16.53
N LEU A 125 -2.24 10.72 16.06
CA LEU A 125 -2.90 10.60 14.76
C LEU A 125 -4.20 11.41 14.69
N ALA A 126 -5.00 11.41 15.75
CA ALA A 126 -6.24 12.17 15.82
C ALA A 126 -6.03 13.68 15.84
N GLU A 127 -4.92 14.16 16.41
CA GLU A 127 -4.58 15.58 16.49
C GLU A 127 -3.90 16.10 15.23
N THR A 128 -3.03 15.30 14.61
CA THR A 128 -2.15 15.75 13.52
C THR A 128 -2.64 15.35 12.14
N GLY A 129 -3.50 14.33 12.04
CA GLY A 129 -3.97 13.79 10.76
C GLY A 129 -2.90 13.06 9.95
N LEU A 130 -1.75 12.75 10.56
CA LEU A 130 -0.66 12.00 9.91
C LEU A 130 -1.12 10.63 9.43
N GLU A 131 -0.54 10.16 8.33
CA GLU A 131 -0.63 8.75 7.97
C GLU A 131 0.16 7.90 8.98
N GLY A 132 -0.33 6.71 9.32
CA GLY A 132 0.37 5.81 10.23
C GLY A 132 1.81 5.48 9.82
N GLN A 133 2.12 5.48 8.51
CA GLN A 133 3.50 5.30 8.03
C GLN A 133 4.38 6.52 8.31
N GLU A 134 3.83 7.74 8.25
CA GLU A 134 4.56 8.98 8.54
C GLU A 134 4.95 9.02 10.01
N LEU A 135 3.97 8.76 10.90
CA LEU A 135 4.22 8.68 12.34
C LEU A 135 5.22 7.57 12.70
N ARG A 136 5.11 6.40 12.07
CA ARG A 136 6.06 5.28 12.25
C ARG A 136 7.50 5.65 11.91
N ASN A 137 7.69 6.55 10.95
CA ASN A 137 9.01 6.92 10.45
C ASN A 137 9.64 8.11 11.19
N ILE A 138 8.94 8.70 12.18
CA ILE A 138 9.49 9.78 13.00
C ILE A 138 10.64 9.22 13.86
N HIS A 139 11.81 9.83 13.71
CA HIS A 139 12.98 9.53 14.55
C HIS A 139 12.93 10.36 15.83
N LYS A 140 13.61 9.91 16.88
CA LYS A 140 13.66 10.63 18.17
C LYS A 140 14.16 12.07 18.02
N ASP A 141 15.15 12.30 17.16
CA ASP A 141 15.70 13.65 16.91
C ASP A 141 14.73 14.59 16.18
N SER A 142 13.59 14.07 15.72
CA SER A 142 12.51 14.86 15.10
C SER A 142 11.36 15.14 16.07
N ILE A 143 11.58 14.91 17.37
CA ILE A 143 10.65 15.17 18.46
C ILE A 143 11.29 16.20 19.40
N ASP A 144 10.66 17.36 19.49
CA ASP A 144 10.98 18.38 20.49
C ASP A 144 9.95 18.25 21.62
N THR A 145 10.35 17.65 22.74
CA THR A 145 9.46 17.43 23.89
C THR A 145 9.24 18.69 24.72
N GLU A 146 10.18 19.63 24.72
CA GLU A 146 10.05 20.91 25.43
C GLU A 146 8.98 21.78 24.78
N GLN A 147 9.00 21.84 23.44
CA GLN A 147 8.00 22.55 22.66
C GLN A 147 6.83 21.66 22.28
N GLY A 148 6.85 20.34 22.51
CA GLY A 148 5.80 19.44 22.05
C GLY A 148 5.59 19.50 20.53
N ILE A 149 6.67 19.51 19.75
CA ILE A 149 6.63 19.55 18.28
C ILE A 149 7.14 18.21 17.74
N ILE A 150 6.44 17.67 16.74
CA ILE A 150 6.93 16.54 15.95
C ILE A 150 7.13 16.97 14.49
N SER A 151 8.23 16.56 13.89
CA SER A 151 8.52 16.75 12.46
C SER A 151 8.32 15.44 11.72
N ALA A 152 7.43 15.42 10.73
CA ALA A 152 7.09 14.24 9.97
C ALA A 152 7.47 14.42 8.49
N LYS A 153 8.03 13.36 7.91
CA LYS A 153 8.29 13.28 6.47
C LYS A 153 7.05 12.74 5.78
N GLY A 154 6.54 13.47 4.80
CA GLY A 154 5.37 13.07 4.03
C GLY A 154 5.64 11.78 3.24
N CYS A 155 4.61 10.95 3.07
CA CYS A 155 4.70 9.77 2.22
C CYS A 155 3.55 9.74 1.19
N LYS A 156 3.71 8.94 0.13
CA LYS A 156 2.71 8.76 -0.93
C LYS A 156 2.19 10.06 -1.57
N GLY A 157 3.03 11.09 -1.63
CA GLY A 157 2.66 12.40 -2.18
C GLY A 157 2.14 13.41 -1.16
N HIS A 158 2.05 13.06 0.12
CA HIS A 158 1.84 14.03 1.19
C HIS A 158 3.08 14.92 1.35
N ALA A 159 2.86 16.16 1.76
CA ALA A 159 3.93 17.09 2.09
C ALA A 159 4.51 16.77 3.48
N SER A 160 5.82 16.96 3.63
CA SER A 160 6.46 16.95 4.96
C SER A 160 6.05 18.19 5.76
N GLY A 161 6.02 18.08 7.09
CA GLY A 161 5.61 19.19 7.95
C GLY A 161 5.94 19.00 9.42
N THR A 162 5.80 20.09 10.16
CA THR A 162 5.93 20.13 11.63
C THR A 162 4.58 20.33 12.29
N TYR A 163 4.31 19.58 13.34
CA TYR A 163 3.02 19.55 14.02
C TYR A 163 3.22 19.86 15.50
N LYS A 164 2.53 20.90 15.99
CA LYS A 164 2.48 21.23 17.42
C LYS A 164 1.43 20.35 18.09
N LEU A 165 1.86 19.57 19.07
CA LEU A 165 1.00 18.73 19.88
C LEU A 165 0.34 19.55 21.00
N LYS A 166 -0.80 19.06 21.49
CA LYS A 166 -1.35 19.60 22.74
C LYS A 166 -0.45 19.19 23.91
N THR A 167 -0.44 20.01 24.97
CA THR A 167 0.37 19.77 26.18
C THR A 167 0.17 18.36 26.73
N GLN A 168 -1.09 17.93 26.88
CA GLN A 168 -1.42 16.58 27.37
C GLN A 168 -0.86 15.46 26.48
N THR A 169 -0.81 15.66 25.16
CA THR A 169 -0.25 14.68 24.21
C THR A 169 1.27 14.68 24.26
N ALA A 170 1.90 15.85 24.41
CA ALA A 170 3.34 15.99 24.53
C ALA A 170 3.87 15.31 25.82
N GLU A 171 3.12 15.39 26.93
CA GLU A 171 3.43 14.68 28.19
C GLU A 171 3.39 13.15 28.06
N MET A 172 2.83 12.60 26.97
CA MET A 172 2.79 11.15 26.71
C MET A 172 4.04 10.62 25.99
N LEU A 173 4.93 11.51 25.51
CA LEU A 173 6.15 11.18 24.74
C LEU A 173 7.36 10.97 25.65
#